data_AF-A0AA51M616-F1
#
_entry.id   AF-A0AA51M616-F1
#
_cell.length_a   1.000
_cell.length_b   1.000
_cell.length_c   1.000
_cell.angle_alpha   90.00
_cell.angle_beta   90.00
_cell.angle_gamma   90.00
#
_symmetry.space_group_name_H-M   'P 1'
#
loop_
_entity.id
_entity.type
_entity.pdbx_description
1 polymer ?
#
loop_
_entity_poly.entity_id
_entity_poly.type
_entity_poly.pdbx_seq_one_letter_code
_entity_poly.pdbx_strand_id
1 'polypeptide(L)'
;MAIQDSFCPKCGKPSRVSDDGLCTGCRIGKTPWFTCATRVKHVHCPSCGAMKQVNTWTDSEMDRSDIAPELARSAVHFHPDLKKPTITATIHDLTVNRSRADLTVRGTLYNSPVEGTCSVEIIWHKEQCDRCNRISGSYYEGVVQVRAGGRLPSKHEVRMAATIAHQVEDSLQSGGERLSFISDINQIHDGIDIIVGSQRIGMLISKAINTQLGGRYTTHPKLVGEKNGRQLFRVTYSVKLPRYQQYDVVRVKNRYYQVERVESNFLRVTDLGDGTNKTVREDDVERVVGNSRSAKSALIVFADGKTMGIMDPDSCRTTEFRQPAWMYIEAGMKLRILRDEDHMVVVG
;
A
#
# COMPACT_ATOMS: atom_id res chain seq x y z
N MET A 1 -7.35 -44.03 -68.27
CA MET A 1 -8.59 -44.08 -67.47
C MET A 1 -8.26 -43.69 -66.04
N ALA A 2 -8.80 -42.57 -65.56
CA ALA A 2 -8.92 -42.29 -64.12
C ALA A 2 -10.05 -41.25 -63.93
N ILE A 3 -11.28 -41.66 -64.19
CA ILE A 3 -12.48 -40.91 -63.78
C ILE A 3 -12.88 -41.49 -62.43
N GLN A 4 -12.39 -40.91 -61.34
CA GLN A 4 -13.06 -41.01 -60.05
C GLN A 4 -12.96 -39.66 -59.33
N ASP A 5 -13.54 -38.64 -59.95
CA ASP A 5 -14.01 -37.48 -59.19
C ASP A 5 -15.31 -37.92 -58.50
N SER A 6 -15.22 -38.36 -57.24
CA SER A 6 -16.42 -38.58 -56.43
C SER A 6 -17.17 -37.25 -56.29
N PHE A 7 -18.48 -37.21 -56.52
CA PHE A 7 -19.26 -35.97 -56.44
C PHE A 7 -19.87 -35.80 -55.06
N CYS A 8 -19.89 -34.56 -54.54
CA CYS A 8 -20.54 -34.26 -53.26
C CYS A 8 -22.06 -34.40 -53.38
N PRO A 9 -22.72 -35.27 -52.60
CA PRO A 9 -24.18 -35.48 -52.69
C PRO A 9 -25.01 -34.26 -52.28
N LYS A 10 -24.41 -33.25 -51.63
CA LYS A 10 -25.09 -32.02 -51.19
C LYS A 10 -25.02 -30.88 -52.22
N CYS A 11 -23.99 -30.82 -53.06
CA CYS A 11 -23.78 -29.67 -53.96
C CYS A 11 -23.26 -30.01 -55.36
N GLY A 12 -23.02 -31.28 -55.69
CA GLY A 12 -22.59 -31.74 -57.02
C GLY A 12 -21.16 -31.38 -57.43
N LYS A 13 -20.37 -30.72 -56.57
CA LYS A 13 -18.96 -30.39 -56.86
C LYS A 13 -18.05 -31.63 -56.73
N PRO A 14 -16.93 -31.70 -57.47
CA PRO A 14 -15.94 -32.76 -57.31
C PRO A 14 -15.40 -32.74 -55.88
N SER A 15 -15.47 -33.89 -55.23
CA SER A 15 -15.01 -34.18 -53.89
C SER A 15 -13.77 -35.06 -54.02
N ARG A 16 -12.67 -34.67 -53.36
CA ARG A 16 -11.58 -35.61 -53.09
C ARG A 16 -12.08 -36.48 -51.94
N VAL A 17 -12.20 -37.79 -52.16
CA VAL A 17 -12.67 -38.76 -51.17
C VAL A 17 -12.09 -38.42 -49.81
N SER A 18 -12.92 -37.85 -48.95
CA SER A 18 -12.61 -37.50 -47.57
C SER A 18 -13.70 -38.12 -46.72
N ASP A 19 -13.36 -38.48 -45.49
CA ASP A 19 -14.27 -39.12 -44.54
C ASP A 19 -15.62 -38.39 -44.56
N ASP A 20 -16.69 -39.16 -44.87
CA ASP A 20 -18.10 -38.78 -45.03
C ASP A 20 -18.60 -38.39 -46.45
N GLY A 21 -17.76 -38.41 -47.49
CA GLY A 21 -18.21 -38.27 -48.89
C GLY A 21 -18.72 -36.89 -49.30
N LEU A 22 -18.57 -35.86 -48.44
CA LEU A 22 -18.91 -34.47 -48.73
C LEU A 22 -17.69 -33.68 -49.21
N CYS A 23 -17.88 -32.71 -50.10
CA CYS A 23 -16.80 -31.77 -50.42
C CYS A 23 -16.46 -30.88 -49.22
N THR A 24 -15.24 -30.35 -49.18
CA THR A 24 -14.72 -29.52 -48.10
C THR A 24 -15.65 -28.37 -47.71
N GLY A 25 -16.26 -27.68 -48.69
CA GLY A 25 -17.21 -26.59 -48.43
C GLY A 25 -18.52 -27.06 -47.77
N CYS A 26 -19.06 -28.21 -48.18
CA CYS A 26 -20.27 -28.77 -47.58
C CYS A 26 -20.03 -29.35 -46.18
N ARG A 27 -18.81 -29.84 -45.92
CA ARG A 27 -18.37 -30.30 -44.60
C ARG A 27 -18.25 -29.12 -43.64
N ILE A 28 -17.57 -28.05 -44.04
CA ILE A 28 -17.44 -26.82 -43.24
C ILE A 28 -18.82 -26.22 -42.90
N GLY A 29 -19.72 -26.12 -43.88
CA GLY A 29 -21.06 -25.56 -43.65
C GLY A 29 -21.97 -26.41 -42.76
N LYS A 30 -21.59 -27.64 -42.41
CA LYS A 30 -22.32 -28.52 -41.50
C LYS A 30 -21.72 -28.54 -40.09
N THR A 31 -20.41 -28.29 -39.95
CA THR A 31 -19.71 -28.35 -38.66
C THR A 31 -19.71 -26.97 -37.99
N PRO A 32 -20.43 -26.78 -36.86
CA PRO A 32 -20.26 -25.57 -36.05
C PRO A 32 -18.86 -25.57 -35.44
N TRP A 33 -17.97 -24.75 -35.99
CA TRP A 33 -16.54 -24.76 -35.67
C TRP A 33 -16.16 -23.80 -34.53
N PHE A 34 -17.11 -22.99 -34.08
CA PHE A 34 -17.04 -22.23 -32.85
C PHE A 34 -18.46 -22.02 -32.28
N THR A 35 -18.54 -21.78 -30.98
CA THR A 35 -19.74 -21.28 -30.32
C THR A 35 -19.40 -20.05 -29.51
N CYS A 36 -20.37 -19.18 -29.29
CA CYS A 36 -20.17 -17.95 -28.54
C CYS A 36 -21.30 -17.77 -27.53
N ALA A 37 -20.93 -17.51 -26.28
CA ALA A 37 -21.91 -17.16 -25.27
C ALA A 37 -22.54 -15.80 -25.63
N THR A 38 -23.87 -15.70 -25.52
CA THR A 38 -24.58 -14.45 -25.84
C THR A 38 -24.26 -13.33 -24.84
N ARG A 39 -23.86 -13.69 -23.62
CA ARG A 39 -23.63 -12.78 -22.51
C ARG A 39 -22.44 -13.20 -21.66
N VAL A 40 -21.64 -12.23 -21.24
CA VAL A 40 -20.60 -12.40 -20.22
C VAL A 40 -20.76 -11.34 -19.13
N LYS A 41 -20.49 -11.73 -17.88
CA LYS A 41 -20.63 -10.84 -16.72
C LYS A 41 -19.25 -10.51 -16.16
N HIS A 42 -18.95 -9.22 -16.06
CA HIS A 42 -17.83 -8.72 -15.27
C HIS A 42 -18.36 -8.19 -13.95
N VAL A 43 -17.82 -8.67 -12.84
CA VAL A 43 -18.17 -8.19 -11.50
C VAL A 43 -16.97 -7.45 -10.93
N HIS A 44 -17.18 -6.19 -10.53
CA HIS A 44 -16.14 -5.36 -9.91
C HIS A 44 -16.65 -4.64 -8.67
N CYS A 45 -15.72 -4.31 -7.78
CA CYS A 45 -15.97 -3.53 -6.59
C CYS A 45 -16.02 -2.05 -6.93
N PRO A 46 -17.13 -1.34 -6.66
CA PRO A 46 -17.22 0.09 -6.93
C PRO A 46 -16.32 0.94 -6.03
N SER A 47 -15.84 0.39 -4.90
CA SER A 47 -15.01 1.12 -3.93
C SER A 47 -13.51 1.00 -4.19
N CYS A 48 -13.02 -0.14 -4.68
CA CYS A 48 -11.58 -0.38 -4.87
C CYS A 48 -11.20 -0.91 -6.26
N GLY A 49 -12.16 -1.07 -7.18
CA GLY A 49 -11.88 -1.54 -8.55
C GLY A 49 -11.62 -3.04 -8.69
N ALA A 50 -11.39 -3.77 -7.58
CA ALA A 50 -11.14 -5.21 -7.61
C ALA A 50 -12.18 -5.99 -8.43
N MET A 51 -11.73 -7.01 -9.16
CA MET A 51 -12.58 -7.86 -10.00
C MET A 51 -12.80 -9.23 -9.36
N LYS A 52 -13.97 -9.84 -9.59
CA LYS A 52 -14.31 -11.16 -9.07
C LYS A 52 -14.13 -12.24 -10.14
N GLN A 53 -13.25 -13.20 -9.88
CA GLN A 53 -13.03 -14.38 -10.72
C GLN A 53 -13.36 -15.64 -9.91
N VAL A 54 -14.35 -16.43 -10.36
CA VAL A 54 -14.72 -17.74 -9.75
C VAL A 54 -14.80 -17.68 -8.21
N ASN A 55 -15.46 -16.64 -7.69
CA ASN A 55 -15.63 -16.31 -6.26
C ASN A 55 -14.41 -15.75 -5.49
N THR A 56 -13.30 -15.47 -6.16
CA THR A 56 -12.13 -14.80 -5.56
C THR A 56 -12.03 -13.36 -6.05
N TRP A 57 -11.71 -12.43 -5.16
CA TRP A 57 -11.48 -11.02 -5.49
C TRP A 57 -10.00 -10.77 -5.74
N THR A 58 -9.68 -10.23 -6.91
CA THR A 58 -8.30 -9.91 -7.33
C THR A 58 -8.20 -8.42 -7.64
N ASP A 59 -7.12 -7.79 -7.19
CA ASP A 59 -6.87 -6.39 -7.54
C ASP A 59 -6.43 -6.35 -8.99
N SER A 60 -6.99 -5.40 -9.74
CA SER A 60 -6.66 -5.18 -11.13
C SER A 60 -6.57 -3.68 -11.35
N GLU A 61 -5.48 -3.24 -11.96
CA GLU A 61 -5.29 -1.88 -12.44
C GLU A 61 -5.79 -1.72 -13.88
N MET A 62 -6.32 -2.79 -14.47
CA MET A 62 -6.77 -2.78 -15.87
C MET A 62 -8.04 -1.96 -16.01
N ASP A 63 -8.07 -1.13 -17.04
CA ASP A 63 -9.25 -0.37 -17.37
C ASP A 63 -10.29 -1.23 -18.10
N ARG A 64 -11.51 -0.71 -18.17
CA ARG A 64 -12.61 -1.32 -18.92
C ARG A 64 -12.23 -1.64 -20.38
N SER A 65 -11.41 -0.79 -21.01
CA SER A 65 -10.94 -0.97 -22.39
C SER A 65 -10.04 -2.20 -22.56
N ASP A 66 -9.31 -2.58 -21.53
CA ASP A 66 -8.40 -3.72 -21.54
C ASP A 66 -9.13 -5.01 -21.17
N ILE A 67 -10.05 -4.91 -20.21
CA ILE A 67 -10.83 -6.04 -19.71
C ILE A 67 -11.89 -6.50 -20.73
N ALA A 68 -12.53 -5.57 -21.45
CA ALA A 68 -13.64 -5.89 -22.34
C ALA A 68 -13.26 -6.85 -23.50
N PRO A 69 -12.15 -6.65 -24.23
CA PRO A 69 -11.70 -7.59 -25.25
C PRO A 69 -11.37 -8.97 -24.69
N GLU A 70 -10.75 -9.06 -23.51
CA GLU A 70 -10.40 -10.34 -22.89
C GLU A 70 -11.65 -11.13 -22.48
N LEU A 71 -12.61 -10.47 -21.84
CA LEU A 71 -13.91 -11.04 -21.51
C LEU A 71 -14.65 -11.54 -22.75
N ALA A 72 -14.68 -10.73 -23.81
CA ALA A 72 -15.33 -11.11 -25.06
C ALA A 72 -14.64 -12.33 -25.70
N ARG A 73 -13.31 -12.40 -25.67
CA ARG A 73 -12.56 -13.59 -26.15
C ARG A 73 -12.89 -14.83 -25.33
N SER A 74 -13.01 -14.72 -24.01
CA SER A 74 -13.38 -15.84 -23.12
C SER A 74 -14.79 -16.40 -23.38
N ALA A 75 -15.65 -15.65 -24.07
CA ALA A 75 -16.99 -16.10 -24.44
C ALA A 75 -16.97 -17.12 -25.61
N VAL A 76 -15.87 -17.16 -26.37
CA VAL A 76 -15.73 -17.96 -27.59
C VAL A 76 -15.13 -19.33 -27.24
N HIS A 77 -15.83 -20.38 -27.63
CA HIS A 77 -15.40 -21.76 -27.47
C HIS A 77 -15.17 -22.38 -28.83
N PHE A 78 -13.95 -22.86 -29.07
CA PHE A 78 -13.54 -23.43 -30.34
C PHE A 78 -13.80 -24.93 -30.42
N HIS A 79 -14.13 -25.41 -31.62
CA HIS A 79 -14.15 -26.83 -31.91
C HIS A 79 -12.71 -27.39 -31.92
N PRO A 80 -12.45 -28.62 -31.42
CA PRO A 80 -11.10 -29.20 -31.35
C PRO A 80 -10.33 -29.23 -32.68
N ASP A 81 -11.04 -29.42 -33.80
CA ASP A 81 -10.46 -29.49 -35.14
C ASP A 81 -10.00 -28.13 -35.71
N LEU A 82 -10.33 -27.02 -35.06
CA LEU A 82 -9.99 -25.69 -35.55
C LEU A 82 -8.51 -25.37 -35.29
N LYS A 83 -7.75 -25.14 -36.35
CA LYS A 83 -6.33 -24.80 -36.27
C LYS A 83 -6.11 -23.29 -36.36
N LYS A 84 -5.17 -22.78 -35.56
CA LYS A 84 -4.72 -21.38 -35.53
C LYS A 84 -5.89 -20.37 -35.43
N PRO A 85 -6.72 -20.45 -34.38
CA PRO A 85 -7.80 -19.49 -34.19
C PRO A 85 -7.25 -18.10 -33.86
N THR A 86 -7.81 -17.07 -34.50
CA THR A 86 -7.57 -15.67 -34.21
C THR A 86 -8.92 -14.99 -33.96
N ILE A 87 -9.01 -14.21 -32.89
CA ILE A 87 -10.19 -13.40 -32.57
C ILE A 87 -9.81 -11.92 -32.72
N THR A 88 -10.62 -11.17 -33.43
CA THR A 88 -10.60 -9.70 -33.42
C THR A 88 -11.86 -9.22 -32.73
N ALA A 89 -11.72 -8.35 -31.73
CA ALA A 89 -12.84 -7.82 -30.96
C ALA A 89 -12.97 -6.31 -31.19
N THR A 90 -14.17 -5.86 -31.50
CA THR A 90 -14.54 -4.44 -31.53
C THR A 90 -15.58 -4.20 -30.45
N ILE A 91 -15.29 -3.27 -29.52
CA ILE A 91 -16.13 -3.00 -28.36
C ILE A 91 -16.93 -1.72 -28.60
N HIS A 92 -18.23 -1.80 -28.36
CA HIS A 92 -19.17 -0.69 -28.40
C HIS A 92 -19.79 -0.51 -27.01
N ASP A 93 -19.49 0.60 -26.35
CA ASP A 93 -20.12 0.93 -25.08
C ASP A 93 -21.53 1.47 -25.32
N LEU A 94 -22.54 0.72 -24.86
CA LEU A 94 -23.95 1.09 -25.00
C LEU A 94 -24.40 1.94 -23.81
N THR A 95 -24.03 1.52 -22.60
CA THR A 95 -24.33 2.21 -21.35
C THR A 95 -23.19 2.03 -20.35
N VAL A 96 -23.27 2.70 -19.21
CA VAL A 96 -22.32 2.51 -18.10
C VAL A 96 -22.25 1.04 -17.66
N ASN A 97 -23.35 0.29 -17.70
CA ASN A 97 -23.40 -1.09 -17.23
C ASN A 97 -23.41 -2.14 -18.35
N ARG A 98 -23.39 -1.74 -19.62
CA ARG A 98 -23.45 -2.66 -20.77
C ARG A 98 -22.55 -2.23 -21.91
N SER A 99 -21.78 -3.18 -22.43
CA SER A 99 -21.08 -3.06 -23.71
C SER A 99 -21.53 -4.18 -24.65
N ARG A 100 -21.39 -3.96 -25.95
CA ARG A 100 -21.52 -4.98 -26.98
C ARG A 100 -20.16 -5.20 -27.61
N ALA A 101 -19.73 -6.45 -27.67
CA ALA A 101 -18.51 -6.86 -28.36
C ALA A 101 -18.90 -7.58 -29.65
N ASP A 102 -18.53 -7.01 -30.79
CA ASP A 102 -18.63 -7.69 -32.06
C ASP A 102 -17.29 -8.39 -32.34
N LEU A 103 -17.36 -9.71 -32.50
CA LEU A 103 -16.20 -10.59 -32.60
C LEU A 103 -16.13 -11.17 -34.01
N THR A 104 -14.97 -11.03 -34.63
CA THR A 104 -14.62 -11.71 -35.88
C THR A 104 -13.63 -12.82 -35.56
N VAL A 105 -14.05 -14.05 -35.83
CA VAL A 105 -13.26 -15.25 -35.59
C VAL A 105 -12.74 -15.77 -36.92
N ARG A 106 -11.44 -16.04 -36.98
CA ARG A 106 -10.76 -16.63 -38.14
C ARG A 106 -9.99 -17.86 -37.73
N GLY A 107 -9.90 -18.84 -38.62
CA GLY A 107 -9.08 -20.03 -38.39
C GLY A 107 -9.01 -20.91 -39.62
N THR A 108 -8.45 -22.11 -39.46
CA THR A 108 -8.38 -23.11 -40.52
C THR A 108 -9.07 -24.38 -40.07
N LEU A 109 -10.12 -24.80 -40.80
CA LEU A 109 -10.84 -26.05 -40.57
C LEU A 109 -10.67 -26.93 -41.82
N TYR A 110 -10.21 -28.18 -41.64
CA TYR A 110 -9.95 -29.13 -42.74
C TYR A 110 -9.15 -28.51 -43.91
N ASN A 111 -8.03 -27.82 -43.59
CA ASN A 111 -7.14 -27.13 -44.52
C ASN A 111 -7.79 -26.02 -45.37
N SER A 112 -8.96 -25.51 -44.98
CA SER A 112 -9.59 -24.34 -45.59
C SER A 112 -9.75 -23.21 -44.59
N PRO A 113 -9.52 -21.94 -44.99
CA PRO A 113 -9.77 -20.80 -44.13
C PRO A 113 -11.27 -20.66 -43.86
N VAL A 114 -11.62 -20.40 -42.61
CA VAL A 114 -12.99 -20.13 -42.16
C VAL A 114 -13.03 -18.78 -41.43
N GLU A 115 -14.08 -18.02 -41.67
CA GLU A 115 -14.37 -16.74 -41.00
C GLU A 115 -15.83 -16.74 -40.54
N GLY A 116 -16.06 -16.25 -39.32
CA GLY A 116 -17.36 -16.19 -38.70
C GLY A 116 -17.45 -15.00 -37.77
N THR A 117 -18.66 -14.48 -37.60
CA THR A 117 -18.94 -13.35 -36.71
C THR A 117 -19.90 -13.76 -35.61
N CYS A 118 -19.74 -13.17 -34.44
CA CYS A 118 -20.71 -13.28 -33.35
C CYS A 118 -20.71 -12.00 -32.54
N SER A 119 -21.78 -11.79 -31.78
CA SER A 119 -21.92 -10.63 -30.91
C SER A 119 -22.16 -11.08 -29.48
N VAL A 120 -21.46 -10.45 -28.54
CA VAL A 120 -21.52 -10.76 -27.11
C VAL A 120 -21.90 -9.51 -26.35
N GLU A 121 -22.90 -9.63 -25.48
CA GLU A 121 -23.24 -8.56 -24.53
C GLU A 121 -22.41 -8.71 -23.25
N ILE A 122 -21.61 -7.68 -22.92
CA ILE A 122 -20.83 -7.60 -21.68
C ILE A 122 -21.64 -6.82 -20.64
N ILE A 123 -21.90 -7.46 -19.50
CA ILE A 123 -22.62 -6.86 -18.38
C ILE A 123 -21.62 -6.47 -17.29
N TRP A 124 -21.53 -5.18 -17.00
CA TRP A 124 -20.72 -4.63 -15.92
C TRP A 124 -21.56 -4.54 -14.65
N HIS A 125 -21.31 -5.47 -13.73
CA HIS A 125 -22.03 -5.59 -12.48
C HIS A 125 -21.19 -5.05 -11.32
N LYS A 126 -21.80 -4.23 -10.47
CA LYS A 126 -21.19 -3.68 -9.27
C LYS A 126 -21.55 -4.56 -8.08
N GLU A 127 -20.56 -5.04 -7.36
CA GLU A 127 -20.72 -5.83 -6.13
C GLU A 127 -19.60 -5.44 -5.17
N GLN A 128 -19.90 -5.16 -3.90
CA GLN A 128 -18.86 -4.78 -2.96
C GLN A 128 -18.02 -6.01 -2.56
N CYS A 129 -16.70 -5.89 -2.62
CA CYS A 129 -15.81 -6.99 -2.21
C CYS A 129 -15.79 -7.16 -0.69
N ASP A 130 -15.35 -8.34 -0.23
CA ASP A 130 -15.32 -8.68 1.20
C ASP A 130 -14.52 -7.68 2.03
N ARG A 131 -13.40 -7.18 1.49
CA ARG A 131 -12.57 -6.14 2.13
C ARG A 131 -13.36 -4.85 2.33
N CYS A 132 -13.93 -4.29 1.25
CA CYS A 132 -14.64 -3.02 1.32
C CYS A 132 -15.91 -3.12 2.18
N ASN A 133 -16.61 -4.25 2.13
CA ASN A 133 -17.77 -4.50 2.98
C ASN A 133 -17.38 -4.53 4.47
N ARG A 134 -16.24 -5.17 4.81
CA ARG A 134 -15.70 -5.16 6.19
C ARG A 134 -15.28 -3.77 6.65
N ILE A 135 -14.63 -2.98 5.79
CA ILE A 135 -14.25 -1.59 6.09
C ILE A 135 -15.51 -0.76 6.38
N SER A 136 -16.52 -0.80 5.49
CA SER A 136 -17.77 -0.05 5.70
C SER A 136 -18.57 -0.54 6.91
N GLY A 137 -18.44 -1.81 7.27
CA GLY A 137 -19.07 -2.39 8.47
C GLY A 137 -18.32 -2.18 9.78
N SER A 138 -17.26 -1.36 9.80
CA SER A 138 -16.40 -1.13 10.97
C SER A 138 -15.87 -2.43 11.59
N TYR A 139 -15.60 -3.43 10.75
CA TYR A 139 -15.05 -4.72 11.19
C TYR A 139 -13.57 -4.55 11.58
N TYR A 140 -13.21 -5.09 12.74
CA TYR A 140 -11.83 -5.12 13.19
C TYR A 140 -11.53 -6.37 14.03
N GLU A 141 -10.28 -6.81 13.92
CA GLU A 141 -9.71 -7.92 14.69
C GLU A 141 -8.65 -7.46 15.67
N GLY A 142 -8.15 -6.23 15.53
CA GLY A 142 -7.22 -5.68 16.49
C GLY A 142 -7.12 -4.16 16.47
N VAL A 143 -6.46 -3.64 17.51
CA VAL A 143 -6.16 -2.22 17.65
C VAL A 143 -4.71 -2.09 18.09
N VAL A 144 -3.91 -1.34 17.35
CA VAL A 144 -2.55 -0.98 17.74
C VAL A 144 -2.59 0.39 18.41
N GLN A 145 -2.31 0.42 19.71
CA GLN A 145 -2.32 1.62 20.54
C GLN A 145 -0.89 2.05 20.78
N VAL A 146 -0.48 3.17 20.19
CA VAL A 146 0.86 3.72 20.35
C VAL A 146 0.81 4.84 21.38
N ARG A 147 1.59 4.68 22.46
CA ARG A 147 1.73 5.63 23.57
C ARG A 147 3.20 5.78 23.92
N ALA A 148 3.60 6.85 24.60
CA ALA A 148 4.98 7.04 25.07
C ALA A 148 5.10 6.89 26.59
N GLY A 149 6.26 6.41 27.06
CA GLY A 149 6.53 6.23 28.48
C GLY A 149 6.90 7.54 29.18
N GLY A 150 6.02 8.06 30.04
CA GLY A 150 6.32 9.23 30.87
C GLY A 150 6.34 10.56 30.12
N ARG A 151 5.83 10.60 28.88
CA ARG A 151 5.62 11.80 28.07
C ARG A 151 4.52 11.58 27.03
N LEU A 152 4.13 12.63 26.35
CA LEU A 152 3.30 12.52 25.14
C LEU A 152 4.19 12.15 23.93
N PRO A 153 3.70 11.29 23.01
CA PRO A 153 4.33 11.09 21.72
C PRO A 153 4.46 12.42 20.96
N SER A 154 5.61 12.63 20.31
CA SER A 154 5.79 13.81 19.47
C SER A 154 4.92 13.72 18.21
N LYS A 155 4.60 14.87 17.61
CA LYS A 155 3.89 14.90 16.31
C LYS A 155 4.64 14.11 15.23
N HIS A 156 5.98 14.03 15.31
CA HIS A 156 6.78 13.26 14.39
C HIS A 156 6.57 11.75 14.58
N GLU A 157 6.59 11.26 15.83
CA GLU A 157 6.36 9.84 16.14
C GLU A 157 4.95 9.39 15.76
N VAL A 158 3.93 10.22 16.02
CA VAL A 158 2.53 9.93 15.63
C VAL A 158 2.41 9.81 14.11
N ARG A 159 2.98 10.76 13.35
CA ARG A 159 3.01 10.69 11.89
C ARG A 159 3.78 9.48 11.38
N MET A 160 4.95 9.21 11.96
CA MET A 160 5.77 8.07 11.55
C MET A 160 5.05 6.74 11.81
N ALA A 161 4.37 6.59 12.95
CA ALA A 161 3.57 5.41 13.24
C ALA A 161 2.45 5.19 12.20
N ALA A 162 1.77 6.26 11.78
CA ALA A 162 0.77 6.19 10.70
C ALA A 162 1.41 5.82 9.34
N THR A 163 2.55 6.42 8.99
CA THR A 163 3.30 6.09 7.76
C THR A 163 3.71 4.62 7.76
N ILE A 164 4.27 4.12 8.86
CA ILE A 164 4.66 2.71 9.02
C ILE A 164 3.43 1.80 8.86
N ALA A 165 2.30 2.19 9.43
CA ALA A 165 1.06 1.42 9.32
C ALA A 165 0.66 1.23 7.85
N HIS A 166 0.60 2.32 7.07
CA HIS A 166 0.28 2.27 5.64
C HIS A 166 1.31 1.46 4.85
N GLN A 167 2.61 1.62 5.12
CA GLN A 167 3.65 0.83 4.46
C GLN A 167 3.49 -0.68 4.69
N VAL A 168 3.12 -1.09 5.90
CA VAL A 168 2.84 -2.50 6.22
C VAL A 168 1.58 -2.98 5.51
N GLU A 169 0.52 -2.16 5.48
CA GLU A 169 -0.70 -2.45 4.73
C GLU A 169 -0.42 -2.68 3.24
N ASP A 170 0.29 -1.75 2.60
CA ASP A 170 0.64 -1.81 1.17
C ASP A 170 1.48 -3.04 0.84
N SER A 171 2.44 -3.37 1.70
CA SER A 171 3.27 -4.57 1.56
C SER A 171 2.45 -5.86 1.64
N LEU A 172 1.47 -5.94 2.55
CA LEU A 172 0.60 -7.11 2.69
C LEU A 172 -0.37 -7.22 1.50
N GLN A 173 -0.90 -6.11 1.02
CA GLN A 173 -1.81 -6.09 -0.13
C GLN A 173 -1.09 -6.50 -1.41
N SER A 174 0.12 -5.99 -1.62
CA SER A 174 0.98 -6.40 -2.73
C SER A 174 1.37 -7.89 -2.64
N GLY A 175 1.44 -8.43 -1.43
CA GLY A 175 1.62 -9.86 -1.16
C GLY A 175 0.35 -10.73 -1.31
N GLY A 176 -0.78 -10.14 -1.71
CA GLY A 176 -2.05 -10.84 -1.92
C GLY A 176 -2.96 -10.96 -0.68
N GLU A 177 -2.56 -10.42 0.47
CA GLU A 177 -3.34 -10.48 1.71
C GLU A 177 -4.39 -9.36 1.81
N ARG A 178 -5.39 -9.39 0.93
CA ARG A 178 -6.41 -8.34 0.82
C ARG A 178 -7.21 -8.05 2.10
N LEU A 179 -7.37 -9.04 2.99
CA LEU A 179 -8.12 -8.89 4.24
C LEU A 179 -7.29 -8.26 5.37
N SER A 180 -5.99 -8.04 5.14
CA SER A 180 -5.10 -7.30 6.02
C SER A 180 -5.12 -5.82 5.62
N PHE A 181 -6.06 -5.08 6.20
CA PHE A 181 -6.27 -3.65 5.92
C PHE A 181 -6.35 -2.83 7.21
N ILE A 182 -6.13 -1.52 7.09
CA ILE A 182 -6.39 -0.56 8.15
C ILE A 182 -7.83 -0.06 8.00
N SER A 183 -8.65 -0.25 9.03
CA SER A 183 -10.04 0.22 9.01
C SER A 183 -10.12 1.71 9.31
N ASP A 184 -9.31 2.19 10.25
CA ASP A 184 -9.34 3.56 10.72
C ASP A 184 -8.06 3.90 11.50
N ILE A 185 -7.72 5.18 11.56
CA ILE A 185 -6.57 5.72 12.30
C ILE A 185 -7.01 6.93 13.11
N ASN A 186 -7.06 6.75 14.43
CA ASN A 186 -7.52 7.76 15.36
C ASN A 186 -6.34 8.39 16.09
N GLN A 187 -6.04 9.66 15.79
CA GLN A 187 -5.08 10.44 16.56
C GLN A 187 -5.79 11.02 17.78
N ILE A 188 -5.31 10.68 18.97
CA ILE A 188 -5.83 11.17 20.24
C ILE A 188 -4.75 12.00 20.95
N HIS A 189 -5.11 12.71 22.01
CA HIS A 189 -4.16 13.52 22.77
C HIS A 189 -2.93 12.72 23.23
N ASP A 190 -3.14 11.48 23.68
CA ASP A 190 -2.09 10.65 24.27
C ASP A 190 -1.32 9.79 23.25
N GLY A 191 -1.66 9.86 21.96
CA GLY A 191 -1.00 9.08 20.92
C GLY A 191 -1.91 8.74 19.74
N ILE A 192 -1.82 7.51 19.23
CA ILE A 192 -2.54 7.07 18.03
C ILE A 192 -3.06 5.65 18.19
N ASP A 193 -4.29 5.42 17.75
CA ASP A 193 -4.95 4.12 17.72
C ASP A 193 -5.21 3.72 16.26
N ILE A 194 -4.58 2.62 15.84
CA ILE A 194 -4.68 2.10 14.48
C ILE A 194 -5.56 0.86 14.52
N ILE A 195 -6.74 0.93 13.91
CA ILE A 195 -7.73 -0.14 13.91
C ILE A 195 -7.50 -1.02 12.68
N VAL A 196 -7.36 -2.32 12.90
CA VAL A 196 -6.94 -3.26 11.86
C VAL A 196 -7.94 -4.39 11.61
N GLY A 197 -8.07 -4.76 10.33
CA GLY A 197 -8.96 -5.81 9.85
C GLY A 197 -8.47 -7.23 10.08
N SER A 198 -7.17 -7.42 10.40
CA SER A 198 -6.59 -8.73 10.71
C SER A 198 -5.60 -8.68 11.88
N GLN A 199 -5.43 -9.78 12.60
CA GLN A 199 -4.43 -9.87 13.68
C GLN A 199 -2.99 -9.80 13.14
N ARG A 200 -2.75 -10.31 11.93
CA ARG A 200 -1.42 -10.34 11.32
C ARG A 200 -0.89 -8.94 11.03
N ILE A 201 -1.69 -8.07 10.41
CA ILE A 201 -1.27 -6.68 10.16
C ILE A 201 -1.03 -5.93 11.48
N GLY A 202 -1.87 -6.12 12.50
CA GLY A 202 -1.67 -5.50 13.82
C GLY A 202 -0.34 -5.86 14.47
N MET A 203 0.04 -7.14 14.41
CA MET A 203 1.33 -7.62 14.90
C MET A 203 2.50 -7.02 14.09
N LEU A 204 2.40 -7.00 12.76
CA LEU A 204 3.46 -6.48 11.89
C LEU A 204 3.65 -4.97 12.07
N ILE A 205 2.57 -4.19 12.16
CA ILE A 205 2.62 -2.76 12.47
C ILE A 205 3.31 -2.53 13.81
N SER A 206 2.89 -3.26 14.86
CA SER A 206 3.49 -3.13 16.20
C SER A 206 5.00 -3.41 16.19
N LYS A 207 5.41 -4.47 15.48
CA LYS A 207 6.83 -4.82 15.33
C LYS A 207 7.59 -3.76 14.54
N ALA A 208 7.04 -3.28 13.42
CA ALA A 208 7.67 -2.28 12.58
C ALA A 208 7.85 -0.94 13.31
N ILE A 209 6.83 -0.48 14.05
CA ILE A 209 6.92 0.70 14.92
C ILE A 209 8.01 0.51 15.96
N ASN A 210 8.03 -0.64 16.64
CA ASN A 210 9.04 -0.94 17.64
C ASN A 210 10.47 -0.97 17.06
N THR A 211 10.64 -1.43 15.83
CA THR A 211 11.94 -1.45 15.13
C THR A 211 12.41 -0.05 14.74
N GLN A 212 11.52 0.81 14.25
CA GLN A 212 11.90 2.14 13.75
C GLN A 212 11.95 3.22 14.84
N LEU A 213 11.01 3.19 15.79
CA LEU A 213 10.90 4.19 16.87
C LEU A 213 11.42 3.68 18.22
N GLY A 214 11.77 2.40 18.32
CA GLY A 214 12.17 1.76 19.56
C GLY A 214 10.98 1.46 20.48
N GLY A 215 11.30 1.11 21.73
CA GLY A 215 10.31 0.83 22.77
C GLY A 215 10.05 -0.66 22.97
N ARG A 216 8.83 -0.99 23.41
CA ARG A 216 8.34 -2.37 23.55
C ARG A 216 6.86 -2.43 23.21
N TYR A 217 6.34 -3.60 22.85
CA TYR A 217 4.91 -3.83 22.71
C TYR A 217 4.45 -5.08 23.45
N THR A 218 3.21 -5.07 23.94
CA THR A 218 2.53 -6.21 24.56
C THR A 218 1.21 -6.49 23.83
N THR A 219 0.71 -7.72 23.93
CA THR A 219 -0.53 -8.15 23.30
C THR A 219 -1.56 -8.57 24.34
N HIS A 220 -2.80 -8.16 24.14
CA HIS A 220 -3.92 -8.43 25.05
C HIS A 220 -5.11 -8.98 24.24
N PRO A 221 -5.17 -10.30 24.01
CA PRO A 221 -6.27 -10.93 23.29
C PRO A 221 -7.53 -11.03 24.15
N LYS A 222 -8.69 -10.71 23.57
CA LYS A 222 -10.01 -10.87 24.20
C LYS A 222 -10.89 -11.74 23.30
N LEU A 223 -11.45 -12.81 23.87
CA LEU A 223 -12.44 -13.64 23.20
C LEU A 223 -13.73 -12.84 23.00
N VAL A 224 -14.21 -12.74 21.77
CA VAL A 224 -15.44 -12.01 21.43
C VAL A 224 -16.57 -12.91 20.95
N GLY A 225 -16.27 -14.16 20.61
CA GLY A 225 -17.27 -15.13 20.21
C GLY A 225 -16.66 -16.39 19.61
N GLU A 226 -17.50 -17.19 18.99
CA GLU A 226 -17.12 -18.44 18.33
C GLU A 226 -17.87 -18.55 17.00
N LYS A 227 -17.18 -18.96 15.94
CA LYS A 227 -17.77 -19.19 14.63
C LYS A 227 -17.26 -20.50 14.07
N ASN A 228 -18.16 -21.43 13.77
CA ASN A 228 -17.84 -22.75 13.23
C ASN A 228 -16.81 -23.51 14.10
N GLY A 229 -16.97 -23.49 15.42
CA GLY A 229 -16.03 -24.14 16.34
C GLY A 229 -14.70 -23.40 16.56
N ARG A 230 -14.49 -22.25 15.90
CA ARG A 230 -13.28 -21.43 16.05
C ARG A 230 -13.56 -20.20 16.88
N GLN A 231 -12.79 -20.05 17.96
CA GLN A 231 -12.80 -18.87 18.80
C GLN A 231 -12.34 -17.63 18.02
N LEU A 232 -13.13 -16.56 18.11
CA LEU A 232 -12.84 -15.27 17.51
C LEU A 232 -12.29 -14.33 18.58
N PHE A 233 -11.09 -13.81 18.35
CA PHE A 233 -10.43 -12.88 19.27
C PHE A 233 -10.29 -11.49 18.66
N ARG A 234 -10.47 -10.48 19.49
CA ARG A 234 -9.99 -9.12 19.23
C ARG A 234 -8.75 -8.86 20.06
N VAL A 235 -7.67 -8.39 19.42
CA VAL A 235 -6.37 -8.22 20.08
C VAL A 235 -6.00 -6.76 20.18
N THR A 236 -5.72 -6.30 21.40
CA THR A 236 -5.10 -4.98 21.59
C THR A 236 -3.58 -5.14 21.64
N TYR A 237 -2.88 -4.40 20.78
CA TYR A 237 -1.43 -4.29 20.77
C TYR A 237 -1.04 -2.98 21.42
N SER A 238 -0.49 -3.04 22.63
CA SER A 238 -0.06 -1.84 23.37
C SER A 238 1.42 -1.57 23.09
N VAL A 239 1.69 -0.60 22.22
CA VAL A 239 3.04 -0.15 21.87
C VAL A 239 3.43 1.02 22.76
N LYS A 240 4.51 0.84 23.53
CA LYS A 240 5.06 1.85 24.44
C LYS A 240 6.40 2.35 23.91
N LEU A 241 6.39 3.54 23.33
CA LEU A 241 7.56 4.27 22.86
C LEU A 241 8.48 4.66 24.03
N PRO A 242 9.80 4.76 23.78
CA PRO A 242 10.77 5.08 24.81
C PRO A 242 10.59 6.49 25.34
N ARG A 243 11.04 6.70 26.59
CA ARG A 243 11.00 8.00 27.27
C ARG A 243 11.80 9.05 26.50
N TYR A 244 12.94 8.65 25.95
CA TYR A 244 13.80 9.49 25.11
C TYR A 244 13.70 9.05 23.65
N GLN A 245 13.85 9.99 22.73
CA GLN A 245 13.92 9.72 21.29
C GLN A 245 15.21 10.29 20.71
N GLN A 246 15.53 9.85 19.49
CA GLN A 246 16.64 10.42 18.74
C GLN A 246 16.44 11.94 18.57
N TYR A 247 17.54 12.68 18.74
CA TYR A 247 17.62 14.14 18.69
C TYR A 247 16.97 14.87 19.86
N ASP A 248 16.57 14.17 20.93
CA ASP A 248 16.24 14.85 22.17
C ASP A 248 17.47 15.55 22.74
N VAL A 249 17.28 16.74 23.29
CA VAL A 249 18.30 17.49 24.00
C VAL A 249 18.01 17.37 25.49
N VAL A 250 18.96 16.81 26.21
CA VAL A 250 18.87 16.51 27.64
C VAL A 250 19.91 17.28 28.42
N ARG A 251 19.56 17.65 29.65
CA ARG A 251 20.46 18.34 30.58
C ARG A 251 20.97 17.36 31.64
N VAL A 252 22.29 17.33 31.81
CA VAL A 252 22.99 16.43 32.74
C VAL A 252 24.16 17.20 33.35
N LYS A 253 24.22 17.33 34.68
CA LYS A 253 25.31 18.01 35.40
C LYS A 253 25.63 19.38 34.83
N ASN A 254 24.59 20.18 34.56
CA ASN A 254 24.69 21.53 33.99
C ASN A 254 25.29 21.63 32.57
N ARG A 255 25.30 20.52 31.81
CA ARG A 255 25.68 20.49 30.38
C ARG A 255 24.53 19.94 29.54
N TYR A 256 24.51 20.34 28.26
CA TYR A 256 23.50 19.93 27.30
C TYR A 256 24.05 18.87 26.34
N TYR A 257 23.24 17.85 26.12
CA TYR A 257 23.59 16.69 25.33
C TYR A 257 22.48 16.39 24.34
N GLN A 258 22.82 16.11 23.08
CA GLN A 258 21.85 15.63 22.09
C GLN A 258 21.91 14.11 22.01
N VAL A 259 20.76 13.45 22.12
CA VAL A 259 20.62 12.00 22.02
C VAL A 259 20.81 11.54 20.58
N GLU A 260 21.82 10.71 20.33
CA GLU A 260 22.02 10.04 19.05
C GLU A 260 21.30 8.69 18.99
N ARG A 261 21.32 7.94 20.09
CA ARG A 261 20.72 6.61 20.18
C ARG A 261 20.29 6.31 21.62
N VAL A 262 19.15 5.65 21.72
CA VAL A 262 18.60 5.15 22.99
C VAL A 262 18.88 3.66 23.08
N GLU A 263 19.59 3.25 24.14
CA GLU A 263 19.79 1.86 24.53
C GLU A 263 19.05 1.61 25.86
N SER A 264 18.90 0.36 26.30
CA SER A 264 17.98 0.00 27.39
C SER A 264 18.08 0.83 28.67
N ASN A 265 19.31 1.18 29.11
CA ASN A 265 19.57 1.97 30.33
C ASN A 265 20.55 3.14 30.09
N PHE A 266 20.97 3.34 28.84
CA PHE A 266 22.03 4.28 28.48
C PHE A 266 21.64 5.04 27.22
N LEU A 267 22.02 6.32 27.18
CA LEU A 267 21.87 7.19 26.03
C LEU A 267 23.26 7.43 25.44
N ARG A 268 23.43 7.16 24.14
CA ARG A 268 24.56 7.69 23.40
C ARG A 268 24.24 9.11 23.00
N VAL A 269 25.08 10.03 23.41
CA VAL A 269 24.83 11.46 23.28
C VAL A 269 26.04 12.19 22.73
N THR A 270 25.80 13.31 22.06
CA THR A 270 26.81 14.28 21.67
C THR A 270 26.72 15.49 22.59
N ASP A 271 27.84 15.90 23.17
CA ASP A 271 27.94 17.11 23.99
C ASP A 271 27.80 18.35 23.10
N LEU A 272 26.80 19.19 23.34
CA LEU A 272 26.55 20.37 22.49
C LEU A 272 27.60 21.48 22.71
N GLY A 273 28.42 21.41 23.75
CA GLY A 273 29.48 22.39 23.99
C GLY A 273 30.76 22.11 23.20
N ASP A 274 31.22 20.86 23.20
CA ASP A 274 32.51 20.46 22.60
C ASP A 274 32.39 19.49 21.43
N GLY A 275 31.19 18.97 21.13
CA GLY A 275 30.93 18.06 20.02
C GLY A 275 31.38 16.62 20.27
N THR A 276 31.82 16.28 21.49
CA THR A 276 32.31 14.93 21.80
C THR A 276 31.17 13.95 22.09
N ASN A 277 31.36 12.70 21.66
CA ASN A 277 30.40 11.63 21.94
C ASN A 277 30.64 11.04 23.34
N LYS A 278 29.56 10.89 24.11
CA LYS A 278 29.55 10.35 25.48
C LYS A 278 28.40 9.37 25.66
N THR A 279 28.48 8.60 26.74
CA THR A 279 27.38 7.74 27.19
C THR A 279 26.88 8.26 28.52
N VAL A 280 25.58 8.44 28.65
CA VAL A 280 24.91 8.92 29.86
C VAL A 280 23.90 7.88 30.32
N ARG A 281 23.79 7.64 31.63
CA ARG A 281 22.73 6.79 32.18
C ARG A 281 21.41 7.53 32.16
N GLU A 282 20.31 6.85 31.87
CA GLU A 282 18.99 7.48 31.88
C GLU A 282 18.64 8.13 33.23
N ASP A 283 19.15 7.56 34.33
CA ASP A 283 18.94 8.05 35.70
C ASP A 283 19.67 9.38 35.99
N ASP A 284 20.75 9.67 35.25
CA ASP A 284 21.54 10.89 35.43
C ASP A 284 20.91 12.11 34.70
N VAL A 285 19.85 11.88 33.91
CA VAL A 285 19.17 12.92 33.16
C VAL A 285 18.27 13.75 34.09
N GLU A 286 18.62 15.02 34.25
CA GLU A 286 17.87 15.97 35.08
C GLU A 286 16.55 16.36 34.41
N ARG A 287 16.61 16.74 33.13
CA ARG A 287 15.43 17.11 32.33
C ARG A 287 15.67 16.99 30.82
N VAL A 288 14.56 16.86 30.09
CA VAL A 288 14.53 16.97 28.62
C VAL A 288 14.16 18.41 28.26
N VAL A 289 15.02 19.09 27.52
CA VAL A 289 14.81 20.47 27.05
C VAL A 289 13.83 20.50 25.87
N GLY A 290 13.95 19.53 24.96
CA GLY A 290 13.12 19.41 23.77
C GLY A 290 13.79 18.54 22.71
N ASN A 291 13.20 18.45 21.52
CA ASN A 291 13.79 17.72 20.40
C ASN A 291 14.34 18.69 19.36
N SER A 292 15.55 18.47 18.86
CA SER A 292 16.19 19.39 17.90
C SER A 292 15.47 19.44 16.54
N ARG A 293 14.60 18.47 16.22
CA ARG A 293 13.68 18.54 15.06
C ARG A 293 12.59 19.61 15.22
N SER A 294 12.28 20.00 16.46
CA SER A 294 11.33 21.06 16.79
C SER A 294 11.99 22.39 17.14
N ALA A 295 13.31 22.49 16.97
CA ALA A 295 14.07 23.70 17.26
C ALA A 295 13.66 24.86 16.33
N LYS A 296 13.67 26.08 16.88
CA LYS A 296 13.37 27.29 16.13
C LYS A 296 14.61 27.75 15.37
N SER A 297 14.41 28.32 14.18
CA SER A 297 15.49 28.94 13.42
C SER A 297 15.76 30.34 13.98
N ALA A 298 17.02 30.63 14.29
CA ALA A 298 17.49 31.92 14.78
C ALA A 298 18.61 32.47 13.87
N LEU A 299 18.72 33.78 13.76
CA LEU A 299 19.68 34.46 12.88
C LEU A 299 20.95 34.83 13.67
N ILE A 300 22.11 34.58 13.07
CA ILE A 300 23.39 35.08 13.59
C ILE A 300 23.57 36.51 13.08
N VAL A 301 23.57 37.48 13.99
CA VAL A 301 23.71 38.91 13.69
C VAL A 301 25.16 39.28 13.46
N PHE A 302 26.07 38.74 14.27
CA PHE A 302 27.49 38.93 14.15
C PHE A 302 28.25 37.72 14.69
N ALA A 303 29.48 37.54 14.23
CA ALA A 303 30.42 36.55 14.72
C ALA A 303 31.79 37.22 14.84
N ASP A 304 32.35 37.25 16.05
CA ASP A 304 33.65 37.84 16.34
C ASP A 304 34.47 36.92 17.24
N GLY A 305 35.55 36.38 16.69
CA GLY A 305 36.46 35.46 17.39
C GLY A 305 35.75 34.20 17.92
N LYS A 306 35.51 34.16 19.23
CA LYS A 306 34.83 33.05 19.93
C LYS A 306 33.42 33.42 20.41
N THR A 307 32.92 34.57 20.02
CA THR A 307 31.62 35.11 20.44
C THR A 307 30.74 35.31 19.21
N MET A 308 29.46 35.00 19.35
CA MET A 308 28.44 35.21 18.32
C MET A 308 27.22 35.90 18.92
N GLY A 309 26.61 36.81 18.18
CA GLY A 309 25.33 37.41 18.54
C GLY A 309 24.19 36.65 17.86
N ILE A 310 23.31 36.03 18.64
CA ILE A 310 22.12 35.33 18.14
C ILE A 310 20.90 36.22 18.37
N MET A 311 20.14 36.49 17.31
CA MET A 311 18.84 37.14 17.40
C MET A 311 17.77 36.11 17.76
N ASP A 312 17.16 36.31 18.92
CA ASP A 312 16.02 35.53 19.37
C ASP A 312 14.81 35.76 18.43
N PRO A 313 14.25 34.70 17.82
CA PRO A 313 13.14 34.83 16.87
C PRO A 313 11.82 35.31 17.50
N ASP A 314 11.65 35.17 18.81
CA ASP A 314 10.41 35.59 19.50
C ASP A 314 10.52 37.00 20.07
N SER A 315 11.67 37.34 20.66
CA SER A 315 11.87 38.65 21.31
C SER A 315 12.55 39.69 20.42
N CYS A 316 13.12 39.28 19.28
CA CYS A 316 13.96 40.10 18.40
C CYS A 316 15.17 40.72 19.11
N ARG A 317 15.55 40.22 20.30
CA ARG A 317 16.72 40.69 21.04
C ARG A 317 17.95 39.87 20.67
N THR A 318 19.07 40.55 20.47
CA THR A 318 20.36 39.89 20.25
C THR A 318 20.99 39.55 21.60
N THR A 319 21.41 38.30 21.76
CA THR A 319 22.13 37.81 22.94
C THR A 319 23.46 37.23 22.52
N GLU A 320 24.51 37.49 23.30
CA GLU A 320 25.86 36.98 23.03
C GLU A 320 26.02 35.55 23.54
N PHE A 321 26.59 34.70 22.69
CA PHE A 321 26.91 33.32 23.00
C PHE A 321 28.35 32.99 22.64
N ARG A 322 28.92 32.04 23.37
CA ARG A 322 30.19 31.43 22.97
C ARG A 322 29.97 30.51 21.78
N GLN A 323 30.76 30.67 20.73
CA GLN A 323 30.74 29.80 19.56
C GLN A 323 31.10 28.35 19.96
N PRO A 324 30.25 27.35 19.62
CA PRO A 324 30.57 25.95 19.79
C PRO A 324 31.77 25.54 18.93
N ALA A 325 32.67 24.73 19.50
CA ALA A 325 33.93 24.37 18.83
C ALA A 325 33.74 23.52 17.55
N TRP A 326 32.58 22.89 17.41
CA TRP A 326 32.24 21.98 16.32
C TRP A 326 31.48 22.66 15.18
N MET A 327 31.22 23.97 15.26
CA MET A 327 30.41 24.70 14.27
C MET A 327 31.18 25.87 13.65
N TYR A 328 31.18 25.93 12.31
CA TYR A 328 31.60 27.11 11.57
C TYR A 328 30.45 28.11 11.51
N ILE A 329 30.72 29.38 11.84
CA ILE A 329 29.70 30.41 12.02
C ILE A 329 30.11 31.68 11.28
N GLU A 330 29.20 32.20 10.47
CA GLU A 330 29.30 33.51 9.82
C GLU A 330 28.03 34.33 10.08
N ALA A 331 28.19 35.66 10.07
CA ALA A 331 27.06 36.57 10.15
C ALA A 331 26.10 36.35 8.97
N GLY A 332 24.79 36.38 9.25
CA GLY A 332 23.74 36.11 8.26
C GLY A 332 23.33 34.64 8.14
N MET A 333 24.09 33.71 8.72
CA MET A 333 23.68 32.30 8.79
C MET A 333 22.49 32.11 9.75
N LYS A 334 21.70 31.07 9.50
CA LYS A 334 20.64 30.62 10.39
C LYS A 334 21.09 29.37 11.13
N LEU A 335 20.88 29.34 12.44
CA LEU A 335 21.09 28.18 13.29
C LEU A 335 19.78 27.75 13.95
N ARG A 336 19.80 26.61 14.61
CA ARG A 336 18.66 26.06 15.36
C ARG A 336 18.89 26.19 16.85
N ILE A 337 17.88 26.70 17.54
CA ILE A 337 17.88 26.84 19.01
C ILE A 337 16.70 26.13 19.66
N LEU A 338 16.95 25.64 20.87
CA LEU A 338 15.93 25.29 21.85
C LEU A 338 16.02 26.27 23.02
N ARG A 339 14.90 26.46 23.72
CA ARG A 339 14.85 27.23 24.96
C ARG A 339 14.78 26.28 26.14
N ASP A 340 15.65 26.51 27.12
CA ASP A 340 15.64 25.87 28.42
C ASP A 340 15.44 26.95 29.49
N GLU A 341 14.17 27.25 29.81
CA GLU A 341 13.77 28.42 30.61
C GLU A 341 14.30 29.72 29.98
N ASP A 342 15.21 30.43 30.66
CA ASP A 342 15.85 31.66 30.18
C ASP A 342 17.11 31.41 29.33
N HIS A 343 17.54 30.16 29.17
CA HIS A 343 18.76 29.82 28.43
C HIS A 343 18.43 29.38 27.00
N MET A 344 19.16 29.90 26.01
CA MET A 344 19.13 29.34 24.66
C MET A 344 20.18 28.26 24.51
N VAL A 345 19.78 27.12 23.94
CA VAL A 345 20.64 25.97 23.64
C VAL A 345 20.77 25.87 22.13
N VAL A 346 21.98 26.01 21.61
CA VAL A 346 22.28 25.85 20.17
C VAL A 346 22.41 24.36 19.86
N VAL A 347 21.65 23.88 18.89
CA VAL A 347 21.51 22.44 18.59
C VAL A 347 21.95 22.06 17.17
N GLY A 348 22.27 23.02 16.31
CA GLY A 348 22.82 22.76 14.99
C GLY A 348 22.36 23.73 13.91
#